data_AF-A0A3S2Y6L9-F1
#
_entry.id   AF-A0A3S2Y6L9-F1
#
_cell.length_a   1.000
_cell.length_b   1.000
_cell.length_c   1.000
_cell.angle_alpha   90.00
_cell.angle_beta   90.00
_cell.angle_gamma   90.00
#
_symmetry.space_group_name_H-M   'P 1'
#
loop_
_entity.id
_entity.type
_entity.pdbx_description
1 polymer ?
#
loop_
_entity_poly.entity_id
_entity_poly.type
_entity_poly.pdbx_seq_one_letter_code
_entity_poly.pdbx_strand_id
1 'polypeptide(L)'
;MKLSPYTDTVGKVTIGVGRNLDDVGISETEALVMLDADIDRAMEDLRRNVPSVFDRPEPVQRALVTLCFNMGWPRLSGFRRMGAHLELNEYGPAADEALNNKWARQVGNRARRLAGLIREG
;
A
#
# COMPACT_ATOMS: atom_id res chain seq x y z
N MET A 1 2.37 -13.83 -23.76
CA MET A 1 2.49 -12.71 -22.80
C MET A 1 3.14 -13.23 -21.53
N LYS A 2 4.10 -12.50 -20.95
CA LYS A 2 4.76 -12.81 -19.67
C LYS A 2 4.46 -11.69 -18.67
N LEU A 3 3.73 -11.98 -17.60
CA LEU A 3 3.27 -10.96 -16.63
C LEU A 3 4.30 -10.61 -15.56
N SER A 4 5.41 -11.33 -15.52
CA SER A 4 6.57 -11.03 -14.67
C SER A 4 7.78 -10.72 -15.56
N PRO A 5 8.70 -9.84 -15.12
CA PRO A 5 9.92 -9.57 -15.87
C PRO A 5 10.70 -10.86 -16.19
N TYR A 6 11.26 -10.92 -17.40
CA TYR A 6 12.13 -11.99 -17.87
C TYR A 6 13.31 -11.40 -18.64
N THR A 7 14.40 -12.16 -18.73
CA THR A 7 15.54 -11.81 -19.59
C THR A 7 15.26 -12.30 -21.01
N ASP A 8 15.32 -11.40 -21.99
CA ASP A 8 15.11 -11.75 -23.39
C ASP A 8 16.35 -12.42 -24.03
N THR A 9 16.28 -12.70 -25.35
CA THR A 9 17.36 -13.36 -26.11
C THR A 9 18.65 -12.55 -26.21
N VAL A 10 18.62 -11.24 -25.92
CA VAL A 10 19.78 -10.34 -25.97
C VAL A 10 20.20 -9.87 -24.58
N GLY A 11 19.65 -10.46 -23.51
CA GLY A 11 20.05 -10.20 -22.13
C GLY A 11 19.30 -9.06 -21.43
N LYS A 12 18.21 -8.54 -22.01
CA LYS A 12 17.51 -7.36 -21.48
C LYS A 12 16.28 -7.72 -20.66
N VAL A 13 16.03 -6.96 -19.61
CA VAL A 13 14.83 -7.10 -18.76
C VAL A 13 13.61 -6.68 -19.58
N THR A 14 12.68 -7.62 -19.76
CA THR A 14 11.52 -7.47 -20.63
C THR A 14 10.25 -7.97 -19.90
N ILE A 15 9.09 -7.37 -20.17
CA ILE A 15 7.79 -7.81 -19.61
C ILE A 15 6.69 -7.78 -20.68
N GLY A 16 5.54 -8.39 -20.38
CA GLY A 16 4.33 -8.33 -21.17
C GLY A 16 4.49 -9.00 -22.53
N VAL A 17 4.41 -8.19 -23.58
CA VAL A 17 4.58 -8.59 -24.98
C VAL A 17 5.79 -7.85 -25.54
N GLY A 18 7.00 -8.30 -25.18
CA GLY A 18 8.25 -7.72 -25.69
C GLY A 18 8.55 -6.29 -25.21
N ARG A 19 7.96 -5.82 -24.09
CA ARG A 19 8.25 -4.50 -23.53
C ARG A 19 9.60 -4.53 -22.81
N ASN A 20 10.63 -4.00 -23.47
CA ASN A 20 11.97 -3.84 -22.92
C ASN A 20 11.98 -2.72 -21.85
N LEU A 21 12.39 -3.05 -20.63
CA LEU A 21 12.43 -2.13 -19.49
C LEU A 21 13.79 -1.45 -19.31
N ASP A 22 14.85 -1.98 -19.90
CA ASP A 22 16.20 -1.43 -19.79
C ASP A 22 16.40 -0.21 -20.70
N ASP A 23 15.96 -0.28 -21.96
CA ASP A 23 16.14 0.82 -22.92
C ASP A 23 14.92 1.73 -23.04
N VAL A 24 13.71 1.17 -22.94
CA VAL A 24 12.45 1.90 -23.19
C VAL A 24 11.74 2.27 -21.90
N GLY A 25 11.78 1.38 -20.90
CA GLY A 25 11.06 1.56 -19.64
C GLY A 25 9.53 1.57 -19.84
N ILE A 26 8.85 2.40 -19.07
CA ILE A 26 7.40 2.64 -19.16
C ILE A 26 7.14 4.12 -19.38
N SER A 27 6.08 4.44 -20.10
CA SER A 27 5.56 5.80 -20.22
C SER A 27 4.87 6.24 -18.91
N GLU A 28 4.69 7.55 -18.76
CA GLU A 28 3.94 8.12 -17.64
C GLU A 28 2.50 7.58 -17.58
N THR A 29 1.82 7.48 -18.73
CA THR A 29 0.47 6.91 -18.80
C THR A 29 0.44 5.46 -18.32
N GLU A 30 1.42 4.64 -18.70
CA GLU A 30 1.51 3.26 -18.21
C GLU A 30 1.75 3.20 -16.69
N ALA A 31 2.60 4.08 -16.17
CA ALA A 31 2.85 4.18 -14.73
C ALA A 31 1.58 4.56 -13.96
N LEU A 32 0.80 5.52 -14.46
CA LEU A 32 -0.45 5.96 -13.84
C LEU A 32 -1.54 4.87 -13.89
N VAL A 33 -1.67 4.16 -15.01
CA VAL A 33 -2.62 3.03 -15.11
C VAL A 33 -2.29 1.93 -14.08
N MET A 34 -1.00 1.63 -13.89
CA MET A 34 -0.58 0.68 -12.86
C MET A 34 -0.87 1.19 -11.45
N LEU A 35 -0.63 2.48 -11.20
CA LEU A 35 -0.92 3.12 -9.92
C LEU A 35 -2.42 3.05 -9.59
N ASP A 36 -3.28 3.42 -10.53
CA ASP A 36 -4.74 3.39 -10.34
C ASP A 36 -5.23 1.97 -10.04
N ALA A 37 -4.75 0.97 -10.80
CA ALA A 37 -5.10 -0.42 -10.55
C ALA A 37 -4.66 -0.93 -9.17
N ASP A 38 -3.48 -0.49 -8.70
CA ASP A 38 -2.97 -0.85 -7.37
C ASP A 38 -3.75 -0.14 -6.24
N ILE A 39 -4.19 1.11 -6.45
CA ILE A 39 -5.06 1.83 -5.52
C ILE A 39 -6.43 1.15 -5.44
N ASP A 40 -7.05 0.84 -6.58
CA ASP A 40 -8.35 0.18 -6.63
C ASP A 40 -8.32 -1.18 -5.92
N ARG A 41 -7.27 -1.97 -6.15
CA ARG A 41 -7.06 -3.22 -5.41
C ARG A 41 -6.98 -2.99 -3.90
N ALA A 42 -6.23 -1.99 -3.47
CA ALA A 42 -6.06 -1.68 -2.05
C ALA A 42 -7.37 -1.24 -1.39
N MET A 43 -8.16 -0.41 -2.09
CA MET A 43 -9.49 0.02 -1.63
C MET A 43 -10.45 -1.16 -1.56
N GLU A 44 -10.47 -2.04 -2.56
CA GLU A 44 -11.34 -3.21 -2.59
C GLU A 44 -10.99 -4.21 -1.48
N ASP A 45 -9.70 -4.46 -1.25
CA ASP A 45 -9.22 -5.27 -0.14
C ASP A 45 -9.72 -4.71 1.21
N LEU A 46 -9.68 -3.40 1.41
CA LEU A 46 -10.19 -2.76 2.62
C LEU A 46 -11.72 -2.83 2.70
N ARG A 47 -12.45 -2.55 1.61
CA ARG A 47 -13.91 -2.66 1.57
C ARG A 47 -14.37 -4.05 1.95
N ARG A 48 -13.67 -5.07 1.47
CA ARG A 48 -14.03 -6.47 1.71
C ARG A 48 -13.73 -6.93 3.14
N ASN A 49 -12.61 -6.50 3.72
CA ASN A 49 -12.14 -7.07 4.98
C ASN A 49 -12.38 -6.16 6.20
N VAL A 50 -12.40 -4.84 6.03
CA VAL A 50 -12.67 -3.85 7.08
C VAL A 50 -13.51 -2.70 6.50
N PRO A 51 -14.80 -2.94 6.17
CA PRO A 51 -15.66 -1.92 5.56
C PRO A 51 -15.73 -0.62 6.38
N SER A 52 -15.66 -0.74 7.71
CA SER A 52 -15.71 0.39 8.65
C SER A 52 -14.55 1.38 8.50
N VAL A 53 -13.51 1.07 7.70
CA VAL A 53 -12.48 2.04 7.34
C VAL A 53 -13.09 3.29 6.71
N PHE A 54 -14.11 3.13 5.87
CA PHE A 54 -14.70 4.25 5.11
C PHE A 54 -15.66 5.13 5.92
N ASP A 55 -15.93 4.75 7.17
CA ASP A 55 -16.71 5.55 8.13
C ASP A 55 -15.81 6.45 9.02
N ARG A 56 -14.48 6.31 8.90
CA ARG A 56 -13.48 7.01 9.73
C ARG A 56 -13.15 8.40 9.18
N PRO A 57 -12.48 9.28 9.95
CA PRO A 57 -11.97 10.54 9.42
C PRO A 57 -11.06 10.35 8.19
N GLU A 58 -11.13 11.27 7.22
CA GLU A 58 -10.38 11.21 5.95
C GLU A 58 -8.87 10.93 6.14
N PRO A 59 -8.17 11.55 7.10
CA PRO A 59 -6.76 11.26 7.34
C PRO A 59 -6.49 9.79 7.67
N VAL A 60 -7.35 9.18 8.48
CA VAL A 60 -7.26 7.76 8.87
C VAL A 60 -7.55 6.87 7.66
N GLN A 61 -8.58 7.19 6.87
CA GLN A 61 -8.87 6.45 5.63
C GLN A 61 -7.67 6.45 4.70
N ARG A 62 -7.12 7.64 4.43
CA ARG A 62 -5.96 7.82 3.55
C ARG A 62 -4.74 7.05 4.05
N ALA A 63 -4.50 7.05 5.37
CA ALA A 63 -3.41 6.29 5.96
C ALA A 63 -3.58 4.77 5.74
N LEU A 64 -4.79 4.24 5.99
CA LEU A 64 -5.07 2.81 5.86
C LEU A 64 -5.06 2.33 4.40
N VAL A 65 -5.61 3.11 3.47
CA VAL A 65 -5.50 2.85 2.02
C VAL A 65 -4.04 2.84 1.59
N THR A 66 -3.24 3.82 2.03
CA THR A 66 -1.82 3.88 1.69
C THR A 66 -1.03 2.71 2.27
N LEU A 67 -1.34 2.29 3.50
CA LEU A 67 -0.74 1.09 4.10
C LEU A 67 -1.10 -0.16 3.30
N CYS A 68 -2.37 -0.34 2.97
CA CYS A 68 -2.84 -1.49 2.18
C CYS A 68 -2.19 -1.52 0.79
N PHE A 69 -2.10 -0.37 0.11
CA PHE A 69 -1.40 -0.22 -1.17
C PHE A 69 0.06 -0.69 -1.09
N ASN A 70 0.79 -0.31 -0.04
CA ASN A 70 2.22 -0.61 0.07
C ASN A 70 2.55 -2.07 0.33
N MET A 71 1.70 -2.79 1.07
CA MET A 71 2.06 -4.11 1.60
C MET A 71 1.01 -5.20 1.36
N GLY A 72 -0.18 -4.82 0.90
CA GLY A 72 -1.35 -5.68 0.73
C GLY A 72 -2.07 -6.00 2.04
N TRP A 73 -3.34 -6.37 1.94
CA TRP A 73 -4.16 -6.80 3.07
C TRP A 73 -3.56 -7.96 3.90
N PRO A 74 -2.96 -9.02 3.31
CA PRO A 74 -2.41 -10.11 4.10
C PRO A 74 -1.35 -9.68 5.11
N ARG A 75 -0.58 -8.63 4.81
CA ARG A 75 0.39 -8.07 5.75
C ARG A 75 -0.25 -7.06 6.70
N LEU A 76 -1.14 -6.21 6.20
CA LEU A 76 -1.84 -5.20 7.00
C LEU A 76 -2.71 -5.82 8.10
N SER A 77 -3.42 -6.91 7.80
CA SER A 77 -4.20 -7.68 8.79
C SER A 77 -3.37 -8.25 9.95
N GLY A 78 -2.05 -8.33 9.79
CA GLY A 78 -1.11 -8.67 10.87
C GLY A 78 -0.96 -7.57 11.94
N PHE A 79 -1.42 -6.35 11.69
CA PHE A 79 -1.31 -5.20 12.59
C PHE A 79 -2.43 -5.23 13.65
N ARG A 80 -2.54 -6.35 14.37
CA ARG A 80 -3.68 -6.67 15.25
C ARG A 80 -3.92 -5.62 16.33
N ARG A 81 -2.85 -5.07 16.93
CA ARG A 81 -2.96 -4.05 17.99
C ARG A 81 -3.46 -2.71 17.46
N MET A 82 -2.91 -2.27 16.33
CA MET A 82 -3.42 -1.09 15.62
C MET A 82 -4.89 -1.29 15.24
N GLY A 83 -5.26 -2.46 14.73
CA GLY A 83 -6.64 -2.82 14.41
C GLY A 83 -7.58 -2.71 15.62
N ALA A 84 -7.18 -3.25 16.77
CA ALA A 84 -7.96 -3.19 18.00
C ALA A 84 -8.21 -1.74 18.47
N HIS A 85 -7.18 -0.89 18.44
CA HIS A 85 -7.34 0.53 18.77
C HIS A 85 -8.23 1.26 17.76
N LEU A 86 -8.11 0.94 16.47
CA LEU A 86 -8.99 1.49 15.43
C LEU A 86 -10.45 1.10 15.68
N GLU A 87 -10.76 -0.13 16.05
CA GLU A 87 -12.13 -0.55 16.39
C GLU A 87 -12.76 0.27 17.52
N LEU A 88 -11.94 0.78 18.45
CA LEU A 88 -12.35 1.64 19.56
C LEU A 88 -12.26 3.15 19.24
N ASN A 89 -11.89 3.52 18.02
CA ASN A 89 -11.59 4.91 17.61
C ASN A 89 -10.47 5.58 18.44
N GLU A 90 -9.54 4.78 18.96
CA GLU A 90 -8.36 5.25 19.69
C GLU A 90 -7.20 5.53 18.72
N TYR A 91 -7.27 6.67 18.04
CA TYR A 91 -6.34 6.98 16.95
C TYR A 91 -4.90 7.26 17.39
N GLY A 92 -4.70 7.86 18.56
CA GLY A 92 -3.36 8.06 19.14
C GLY A 92 -2.62 6.73 19.37
N PRO A 93 -3.18 5.80 20.17
CA PRO A 93 -2.61 4.47 20.35
C PRO A 93 -2.47 3.67 19.04
N ALA A 94 -3.43 3.78 18.12
CA ALA A 94 -3.33 3.15 16.80
C ALA A 94 -2.10 3.64 16.01
N ALA A 95 -1.82 4.94 16.03
CA ALA A 95 -0.66 5.53 15.37
C ALA A 95 0.67 5.03 15.97
N ASP A 96 0.73 4.84 17.28
CA ASP A 96 1.93 4.34 17.96
C ASP A 96 2.18 2.86 17.60
N GLU A 97 1.13 2.04 17.56
CA GLU A 97 1.22 0.65 17.11
C GLU A 97 1.56 0.53 15.61
N ALA A 98 1.12 1.48 14.77
CA ALA A 98 1.51 1.55 13.37
C ALA A 98 3.03 1.74 13.16
N LEU A 99 3.73 2.31 14.14
CA LEU A 99 5.19 2.49 14.14
C LEU A 99 5.93 1.32 14.80
N ASN A 100 5.25 0.50 15.60
CA ASN A 100 5.85 -0.57 16.39
C ASN A 100 6.01 -1.89 15.62
N ASN A 101 6.56 -1.86 14.41
CA ASN A 101 6.71 -3.06 13.59
C ASN A 101 7.92 -3.00 12.65
N LYS A 102 8.23 -4.13 11.99
CA LYS A 102 9.35 -4.26 11.07
C LYS A 102 9.19 -3.37 9.83
N TRP A 103 7.97 -3.23 9.32
CA TRP A 103 7.70 -2.41 8.14
C TRP A 103 8.04 -0.94 8.41
N ALA A 104 7.66 -0.40 9.57
CA ALA A 104 7.97 0.97 9.95
C ALA A 104 9.48 1.26 9.98
N ARG A 105 10.28 0.29 10.42
CA ARG A 105 11.75 0.37 10.39
C ARG A 105 12.32 0.36 8.97
N GLN A 106 11.69 -0.34 8.03
CA GLN A 106 12.15 -0.43 6.64
C GLN A 106 11.86 0.86 5.85
N VAL A 107 10.68 1.45 6.02
CA VAL A 107 10.26 2.63 5.22
C VAL A 107 10.52 3.97 5.93
N GLY A 108 10.91 3.95 7.20
CA GLY A 108 11.39 5.10 7.97
C GLY A 108 10.40 6.27 7.99
N ASN A 109 10.77 7.39 7.37
CA ASN A 109 9.97 8.63 7.37
C ASN A 109 8.56 8.45 6.80
N ARG A 110 8.36 7.52 5.87
CA ARG A 110 7.02 7.24 5.33
C ARG A 110 6.08 6.71 6.41
N ALA A 111 6.55 5.83 7.28
CA ALA A 111 5.75 5.29 8.38
C ALA A 111 5.34 6.39 9.36
N ARG A 112 6.24 7.32 9.67
CA ARG A 112 5.94 8.46 10.55
C ARG A 112 4.85 9.37 9.98
N ARG A 113 4.87 9.65 8.68
CA ARG A 113 3.81 10.44 8.04
C ARG A 113 2.46 9.74 8.12
N LEU A 114 2.40 8.43 7.84
CA LEU A 114 1.15 7.68 7.90
C LEU A 114 0.63 7.57 9.34
N ALA A 115 1.50 7.38 10.33
CA ALA A 115 1.11 7.43 11.73
C ALA A 115 0.57 8.81 12.14
N GLY A 116 1.15 9.90 11.62
CA GLY A 116 0.62 11.25 11.79
C GLY A 116 -0.81 11.38 11.29
N LEU A 117 -1.09 10.90 10.07
CA LEU A 117 -2.44 10.89 9.51
C LEU A 117 -3.42 10.05 10.33
N ILE A 118 -2.98 8.91 10.88
CA ILE A 118 -3.83 8.13 11.79
C ILE A 118 -4.16 8.97 13.02
N ARG A 119 -3.17 9.63 13.63
CA ARG A 119 -3.33 10.44 14.84
C ARG A 119 -4.20 11.69 14.65
N GLU A 120 -4.37 12.17 13.42
CA GLU A 120 -5.23 13.32 13.07
C GLU A 120 -6.72 12.98 13.00
N GLY A 121 -7.08 11.70 13.01
CA GLY A 121 -8.47 11.27 13.21
C GLY A 121 -8.97 11.57 14.60
#